data_AF-A0A1Q7UVI9-F1
#
_entry.id   AF-A0A1Q7UVI9-F1
#
_cell.length_a   1.000
_cell.length_b   1.000
_cell.length_c   1.000
_cell.angle_alpha   90.00
_cell.angle_beta   90.00
_cell.angle_gamma   90.00
#
_symmetry.space_group_name_H-M   'P 1'
#
loop_
_entity.id
_entity.type
_entity.pdbx_description
1 polymer ?
#
loop_
_entity_poly.entity_id
_entity_poly.type
_entity_poly.pdbx_seq_one_letter_code
_entity_poly.pdbx_strand_id
1 'polypeptide(L)'
;MSTQSAQPPAGAHVNKILEEMYGEFQALMVQRAAILRRIGTIKQTIIGLAKLFGNEVVGERVLQVVEQRSSTRSRGFTRTCRVVLMESTRPMVCQQVCEEIQRRNPTLLAHHKDPLASVNTVLNRLATYGEARIVMNERGKRAWEWATERAAEGVDSPTKQQNSSAPSVEPQKE
;
A
#
# COMPACT_ATOMS: atom_id res chain seq x y z
N MET A 1 -17.24 -1.34 61.12
CA MET A 1 -16.17 -1.26 60.12
C MET A 1 -16.67 -1.93 58.85
N SER A 2 -17.12 -1.16 57.87
CA SER A 2 -17.52 -1.70 56.57
C SER A 2 -16.77 -0.94 55.49
N THR A 3 -15.89 -1.67 54.82
CA THR A 3 -15.02 -1.21 53.74
C THR A 3 -15.83 -0.85 52.51
N GLN A 4 -15.75 0.42 52.12
CA GLN A 4 -16.27 0.96 50.88
C GLN A 4 -15.44 0.41 49.71
N SER A 5 -16.05 -0.40 48.84
CA SER A 5 -15.42 -0.82 47.58
C SER A 5 -15.35 0.39 46.65
N ALA A 6 -14.14 0.88 46.40
CA ALA A 6 -13.89 1.93 45.43
C ALA A 6 -14.15 1.39 44.02
N GLN A 7 -15.31 1.73 43.46
CA GLN A 7 -15.64 1.46 42.07
C GLN A 7 -14.65 2.25 41.19
N PRO A 8 -13.97 1.62 40.21
CA PRO A 8 -13.06 2.36 39.34
C PRO A 8 -13.83 3.48 38.62
N PRO A 9 -13.25 4.68 38.49
CA PRO A 9 -13.95 5.81 37.89
C PRO A 9 -14.37 5.42 36.47
N ALA A 10 -15.63 5.67 36.11
CA ALA A 10 -16.22 5.24 34.84
C ALA A 10 -15.35 5.57 33.60
N GLY A 11 -14.54 6.63 33.66
CA GLY A 11 -13.57 7.00 32.62
C GLY A 11 -12.45 5.98 32.40
N ALA A 12 -12.01 5.25 33.44
CA ALA A 12 -11.01 4.19 33.31
C ALA A 12 -11.57 2.98 32.53
N HIS A 13 -12.86 2.68 32.71
CA HIS A 13 -13.52 1.61 31.97
C HIS A 13 -13.74 1.99 30.50
N VAL A 14 -14.17 3.22 30.22
CA VAL A 14 -14.33 3.74 28.85
C VAL A 14 -13.00 3.76 28.09
N ASN A 15 -11.91 4.20 28.72
CA ASN A 15 -10.58 4.19 28.10
C ASN A 15 -10.14 2.77 27.74
N LYS A 16 -10.37 1.80 28.63
CA LYS A 16 -10.05 0.40 28.36
C LYS A 16 -10.83 -0.16 27.17
N ILE A 17 -12.13 0.12 27.09
CA ILE A 17 -12.95 -0.29 25.93
C ILE A 17 -12.42 0.36 24.65
N LEU A 18 -12.07 1.65 24.69
CA LEU A 18 -11.54 2.36 23.52
C LEU A 18 -10.20 1.77 23.05
N GLU A 19 -9.31 1.42 23.98
CA GLU A 19 -8.04 0.75 23.67
C GLU A 19 -8.26 -0.63 23.03
N GLU A 20 -9.18 -1.44 23.59
CA GLU A 20 -9.54 -2.76 23.03
C GLU A 20 -10.13 -2.63 21.62
N MET A 21 -11.09 -1.71 21.43
CA MET A 21 -11.71 -1.44 20.12
C MET A 21 -10.71 -0.91 19.10
N TYR A 22 -9.79 -0.03 19.51
CA TYR A 22 -8.73 0.46 18.64
C TYR A 22 -7.77 -0.66 18.25
N GLY A 23 -7.42 -1.54 19.19
CA GLY A 23 -6.61 -2.74 18.93
C GLY A 23 -7.27 -3.66 17.90
N GLU A 24 -8.55 -3.96 18.07
CA GLU A 24 -9.34 -4.77 17.11
C GLU A 24 -9.41 -4.10 15.73
N PHE A 25 -9.65 -2.79 15.69
CA PHE A 25 -9.66 -2.04 14.44
C PHE A 25 -8.32 -2.14 13.70
N GLN A 26 -7.19 -2.03 14.39
CA GLN A 26 -5.87 -2.19 13.78
C GLN A 26 -5.66 -3.62 13.27
N ALA A 27 -6.06 -4.64 14.03
CA ALA A 27 -5.98 -6.03 13.59
C ALA A 27 -6.78 -6.27 12.31
N LEU A 28 -8.00 -5.72 12.22
CA LEU A 28 -8.84 -5.79 11.02
C LEU A 28 -8.22 -5.05 9.84
N MET A 29 -7.56 -3.91 10.05
CA MET A 29 -6.85 -3.18 9.01
C MET A 29 -5.67 -3.99 8.44
N VAL A 30 -4.91 -4.68 9.30
CA VAL A 30 -3.84 -5.61 8.89
C VAL A 30 -4.40 -6.78 8.09
N GLN A 31 -5.47 -7.42 8.57
CA GLN A 31 -6.15 -8.51 7.86
C GLN A 31 -6.66 -8.06 6.49
N ARG A 32 -7.27 -6.86 6.42
CA ARG A 32 -7.74 -6.27 5.17
C ARG A 32 -6.59 -6.08 4.18
N ALA A 33 -5.44 -5.59 4.63
CA ALA A 33 -4.27 -5.44 3.77
C ALA A 33 -3.76 -6.80 3.26
N ALA A 34 -3.69 -7.82 4.12
CA ALA A 34 -3.29 -9.17 3.73
C ALA A 34 -4.23 -9.78 2.66
N ILE A 35 -5.55 -9.67 2.87
CA ILE A 35 -6.55 -10.14 1.89
C ILE A 35 -6.39 -9.41 0.56
N LEU A 36 -6.21 -8.08 0.59
CA LEU A 36 -6.03 -7.33 -0.64
C LEU A 36 -4.74 -7.73 -1.36
N ARG A 37 -3.62 -7.94 -0.66
CA ARG A 37 -2.36 -8.41 -1.26
C ARG A 37 -2.55 -9.72 -2.01
N ARG A 38 -3.23 -10.68 -1.37
CA ARG A 38 -3.54 -11.98 -1.97
C ARG A 38 -4.44 -11.83 -3.20
N ILE A 39 -5.48 -10.99 -3.14
CA ILE A 39 -6.33 -10.68 -4.30
C ILE A 39 -5.50 -10.11 -5.46
N GLY A 40 -4.64 -9.13 -5.20
CA GLY A 40 -3.80 -8.54 -6.22
C GLY A 40 -2.81 -9.52 -6.83
N THR A 41 -2.19 -10.38 -6.02
CA THR A 41 -1.28 -11.44 -6.49
C THR A 41 -1.98 -12.42 -7.44
N ILE A 42 -3.20 -12.85 -7.08
CA ILE A 42 -4.02 -13.71 -7.93
C ILE A 42 -4.36 -13.00 -9.25
N LYS A 43 -4.76 -11.72 -9.20
CA LYS A 43 -5.03 -10.93 -10.41
C LYS A 43 -3.81 -10.83 -11.33
N GLN A 44 -2.62 -10.54 -10.79
CA GLN A 44 -1.38 -10.49 -11.57
C GLN A 44 -1.07 -11.84 -12.22
N THR A 45 -1.31 -12.94 -11.50
CA THR A 45 -1.10 -14.29 -12.04
C THR A 45 -2.06 -14.58 -13.19
N ILE A 46 -3.35 -14.26 -13.05
CA ILE A 46 -4.34 -14.44 -14.12
C ILE A 46 -3.96 -13.60 -15.35
N ILE A 47 -3.61 -12.32 -15.16
CA ILE A 47 -3.19 -11.44 -16.24
C ILE A 47 -1.91 -11.95 -16.92
N GLY A 48 -0.96 -12.47 -16.15
CA GLY A 48 0.26 -13.08 -16.65
C GLY A 48 -0.02 -14.32 -17.50
N LEU A 49 -0.89 -15.22 -17.01
CA LEU A 49 -1.28 -16.42 -17.74
C LEU A 49 -2.00 -16.08 -19.05
N ALA A 50 -2.92 -15.11 -19.03
CA ALA A 50 -3.62 -14.65 -20.24
C ALA A 50 -2.64 -14.10 -21.29
N LYS A 51 -1.61 -13.35 -20.87
CA LYS A 51 -0.57 -12.83 -21.77
C LYS A 51 0.33 -13.92 -22.36
N LEU A 52 0.57 -15.00 -21.64
CA LEU A 52 1.47 -16.07 -22.07
C LEU A 52 0.78 -17.16 -22.91
N PHE A 53 -0.46 -17.48 -22.57
CA PHE A 53 -1.20 -18.63 -23.11
C PHE A 53 -2.46 -18.26 -23.88
N GLY A 54 -2.74 -16.95 -24.04
CA GLY A 54 -3.97 -16.48 -24.65
C GLY A 54 -5.16 -16.45 -23.68
N ASN A 55 -6.20 -15.71 -24.06
CA ASN A 55 -7.39 -15.51 -23.24
C ASN A 55 -8.29 -16.74 -23.20
N GLU A 56 -8.24 -17.58 -24.24
CA GLU A 56 -8.99 -18.81 -24.42
C GLU A 56 -8.66 -19.88 -23.36
N VAL A 57 -7.40 -19.94 -22.90
CA VAL A 57 -6.96 -20.89 -21.88
C VAL A 57 -7.40 -20.47 -20.48
N VAL A 58 -7.42 -19.16 -20.20
CA VAL A 58 -7.87 -18.61 -18.91
C VAL A 58 -9.40 -18.68 -18.77
N GLY A 59 -10.10 -18.61 -19.90
CA GLY A 59 -11.55 -18.67 -19.97
C GLY A 59 -12.20 -17.33 -19.65
N GLU A 60 -13.17 -16.97 -20.50
CA GLU A 60 -13.90 -15.71 -20.48
C GLU A 60 -14.50 -15.37 -19.09
N ARG A 61 -15.04 -16.38 -18.39
CA ARG A 61 -15.62 -16.21 -17.05
C ARG A 61 -14.60 -15.73 -16.02
N VAL A 62 -13.36 -16.20 -16.08
CA VAL A 62 -12.30 -15.83 -15.13
C VAL A 62 -11.83 -14.39 -15.41
N LEU A 63 -11.67 -14.04 -16.68
CA LEU A 63 -11.33 -12.68 -17.12
C LEU A 63 -12.41 -11.68 -16.69
N GLN A 64 -13.69 -12.03 -16.91
CA GLN A 64 -14.82 -11.20 -16.47
C GLN A 64 -14.84 -11.00 -14.96
N VAL A 65 -14.50 -11.98 -14.11
CA VAL A 65 -14.47 -11.75 -12.65
C VAL A 65 -13.34 -10.80 -12.26
N VAL A 66 -12.20 -10.85 -12.96
CA VAL A 66 -11.06 -9.95 -12.73
C VAL A 66 -11.40 -8.52 -13.15
N GLU A 67 -12.08 -8.34 -14.29
CA GLU A 67 -12.45 -7.05 -14.89
C GLU A 67 -13.73 -6.44 -14.30
N GLN A 68 -14.76 -7.24 -14.01
CA GLN A 68 -16.04 -6.77 -13.49
C GLN A 68 -15.86 -6.08 -12.13
N ARG A 69 -14.95 -6.59 -11.28
CA ARG A 69 -14.60 -5.97 -9.99
C ARG A 69 -13.78 -4.68 -10.11
N SER A 70 -13.20 -4.38 -11.27
CA SER A 70 -12.58 -3.08 -11.56
C SER A 70 -13.56 -2.11 -12.24
N SER A 71 -14.51 -2.62 -13.03
CA SER A 71 -15.47 -1.84 -13.85
C SER A 71 -16.68 -1.28 -13.07
N THR A 72 -17.38 -2.06 -12.24
CA THR A 72 -18.76 -1.68 -11.85
C THR A 72 -18.91 -0.53 -10.84
N ARG A 73 -17.84 0.01 -10.25
CA ARG A 73 -17.96 1.07 -9.22
C ARG A 73 -16.62 1.74 -8.87
N SER A 74 -15.89 2.32 -9.84
CA SER A 74 -14.72 3.16 -9.53
C SER A 74 -15.13 4.51 -8.90
N ARG A 75 -15.86 4.51 -7.79
CA ARG A 75 -16.34 5.74 -7.11
C ARG A 75 -15.29 6.36 -6.18
N GLY A 76 -14.03 5.91 -6.20
CA GLY A 76 -13.03 6.40 -5.26
C GLY A 76 -11.60 6.34 -5.78
N PHE A 77 -10.92 7.48 -5.67
CA PHE A 77 -9.53 7.71 -6.07
C PHE A 77 -8.56 6.63 -5.53
N THR A 78 -8.70 6.24 -4.27
CA THR A 78 -7.90 5.19 -3.64
C THR A 78 -8.12 3.81 -4.24
N ARG A 79 -9.36 3.46 -4.60
CA ARG A 79 -9.67 2.17 -5.21
C ARG A 79 -9.06 2.07 -6.60
N THR A 80 -9.12 3.15 -7.38
CA THR A 80 -8.50 3.19 -8.71
C THR A 80 -6.98 3.03 -8.63
N CYS A 81 -6.31 3.71 -7.69
CA CYS A 81 -4.87 3.52 -7.47
C CYS A 81 -4.52 2.05 -7.16
N ARG A 82 -5.30 1.36 -6.30
CA ARG A 82 -5.11 -0.08 -6.05
C ARG A 82 -5.21 -0.91 -7.32
N VAL A 83 -6.25 -0.67 -8.12
CA VAL A 83 -6.47 -1.43 -9.36
C VAL A 83 -5.31 -1.24 -10.33
N VAL A 84 -4.83 0.00 -10.51
CA VAL A 84 -3.68 0.29 -11.37
C VAL A 84 -2.43 -0.46 -10.90
N LEU A 85 -2.12 -0.43 -9.60
CA LEU A 85 -0.96 -1.16 -9.07
C LEU A 85 -1.10 -2.67 -9.18
N MET A 86 -2.28 -3.22 -8.88
CA MET A 86 -2.56 -4.67 -8.97
C MET A 86 -2.45 -5.19 -10.40
N GLU A 87 -2.78 -4.38 -11.40
CA GLU A 87 -2.74 -4.80 -12.81
C GLU A 87 -1.39 -4.50 -13.47
N SER A 88 -0.55 -3.68 -12.81
CA SER A 88 0.82 -3.48 -13.24
C SER A 88 1.66 -4.73 -12.97
N THR A 89 2.53 -5.03 -13.94
CA THR A 89 3.54 -6.10 -13.84
C THR A 89 4.92 -5.58 -13.48
N ARG A 90 5.05 -4.26 -13.29
CA ARG A 90 6.30 -3.57 -12.98
C ARG A 90 6.10 -2.43 -11.96
N PRO A 91 7.15 -2.00 -11.25
CA PRO A 91 7.09 -0.81 -10.43
C PRO A 91 6.68 0.43 -11.24
N MET A 92 5.75 1.22 -10.72
CA MET A 92 5.24 2.44 -11.36
C MET A 92 5.62 3.69 -10.58
N VAL A 93 6.16 4.70 -11.25
CA VAL A 93 6.29 6.03 -10.65
C VAL A 93 4.92 6.71 -10.57
N CYS A 94 4.77 7.69 -9.68
CA CYS A 94 3.51 8.39 -9.47
C CYS A 94 2.88 8.93 -10.76
N GLN A 95 3.70 9.47 -11.66
CA GLN A 95 3.24 9.99 -12.96
C GLN A 95 2.60 8.89 -13.83
N GLN A 96 3.19 7.71 -13.90
CA GLN A 96 2.65 6.59 -14.68
C GLN A 96 1.31 6.11 -14.12
N VAL A 97 1.13 6.18 -12.79
CA VAL A 97 -0.16 5.88 -12.16
C VAL A 97 -1.21 6.92 -12.54
N CYS A 98 -0.86 8.22 -12.54
CA CYS A 98 -1.75 9.27 -13.04
C CYS A 98 -2.13 9.06 -14.51
N GLU A 99 -1.18 8.76 -15.38
CA GLU A 99 -1.41 8.49 -16.81
C GLU A 99 -2.37 7.32 -16.99
N GLU A 100 -2.18 6.23 -16.23
CA GLU A 100 -3.04 5.06 -16.32
C GLU A 100 -4.46 5.31 -15.76
N ILE A 101 -4.58 6.14 -14.71
CA ILE A 101 -5.90 6.59 -14.23
C ILE A 101 -6.58 7.45 -15.30
N GLN A 102 -5.87 8.41 -15.90
CA GLN A 102 -6.40 9.29 -16.94
C GLN A 102 -6.92 8.49 -18.14
N ARG A 103 -6.17 7.46 -18.56
CA ARG A 103 -6.54 6.58 -19.67
C ARG A 103 -7.83 5.81 -19.42
N ARG A 104 -8.07 5.38 -18.17
CA ARG A 104 -9.21 4.52 -17.79
C ARG A 104 -10.43 5.31 -17.34
N ASN A 105 -10.20 6.39 -16.61
CA ASN A 105 -11.24 7.20 -15.99
C ASN A 105 -10.76 8.66 -15.89
N PRO A 106 -10.84 9.42 -17.00
CA PRO A 106 -10.35 10.79 -17.07
C PRO A 106 -11.10 11.73 -16.13
N THR A 107 -12.39 11.48 -15.86
CA THR A 107 -13.20 12.33 -14.97
C THR A 107 -12.72 12.23 -13.52
N LEU A 108 -12.13 11.12 -13.10
CA LEU A 108 -11.64 10.96 -11.74
C LEU A 108 -10.51 11.94 -11.39
N LEU A 109 -9.61 12.25 -12.31
CA LEU A 109 -8.54 13.23 -12.08
C LEU A 109 -9.05 14.68 -12.21
N ALA A 110 -10.05 14.92 -13.05
CA ALA A 110 -10.59 16.27 -13.29
C ALA A 110 -11.14 16.96 -12.03
N HIS A 111 -11.52 16.20 -11.01
CA HIS A 111 -12.02 16.73 -9.74
C HIS A 111 -10.92 17.11 -8.74
N HIS A 112 -9.64 16.86 -9.06
CA HIS A 112 -8.51 17.15 -8.19
C HIS A 112 -7.69 18.34 -8.70
N LYS A 113 -7.49 19.34 -7.83
CA LYS A 113 -6.63 20.51 -8.13
C LYS A 113 -5.19 20.10 -8.46
N ASP A 114 -4.69 19.08 -7.79
CA ASP A 114 -3.39 18.46 -8.06
C ASP A 114 -3.54 16.92 -8.04
N PRO A 115 -3.73 16.31 -9.21
CA PRO A 115 -3.84 14.86 -9.35
C PRO A 115 -2.57 14.12 -8.91
N LEU A 116 -1.38 14.68 -9.17
CA LEU A 116 -0.11 14.03 -8.86
C LEU A 116 0.12 13.96 -7.35
N ALA A 117 -0.09 15.05 -6.63
CA ALA A 117 -0.02 15.06 -5.16
C ALA A 117 -1.05 14.13 -4.52
N SER A 118 -2.26 14.09 -5.09
CA SER A 118 -3.33 13.20 -4.64
C SER A 118 -2.95 11.72 -4.82
N VAL A 119 -2.42 11.35 -5.99
CA VAL A 119 -1.94 9.98 -6.26
C VAL A 119 -0.80 9.64 -5.32
N ASN A 120 0.21 10.49 -5.20
CA ASN A 120 1.36 10.25 -4.32
C ASN A 120 0.92 10.00 -2.86
N THR A 121 -0.01 10.80 -2.35
CA THR A 121 -0.58 10.63 -1.00
C THR A 121 -1.23 9.27 -0.83
N VAL A 122 -2.02 8.83 -1.81
CA VAL A 122 -2.64 7.51 -1.79
C VAL A 122 -1.61 6.40 -1.88
N LEU A 123 -0.63 6.50 -2.77
CA LEU A 123 0.42 5.49 -2.93
C LEU A 123 1.23 5.32 -1.64
N ASN A 124 1.57 6.41 -0.97
CA ASN A 124 2.22 6.37 0.34
C ASN A 124 1.34 5.68 1.39
N ARG A 125 0.04 6.01 1.43
CA ARG A 125 -0.90 5.36 2.36
C ARG A 125 -1.03 3.86 2.10
N LEU A 126 -1.07 3.44 0.83
CA LEU A 126 -1.08 2.02 0.46
C LEU A 126 0.21 1.32 0.91
N ALA A 127 1.36 1.99 0.83
CA ALA A 127 2.61 1.46 1.37
C ALA A 127 2.60 1.36 2.89
N THR A 128 2.10 2.38 3.60
CA THR A 128 1.93 2.36 5.06
C THR A 128 1.03 1.21 5.51
N TYR A 129 -0.04 0.91 4.78
CA TYR A 129 -0.92 -0.21 5.08
C TYR A 129 -0.33 -1.58 4.67
N GLY A 130 0.84 -1.59 4.04
CA GLY A 130 1.47 -2.81 3.53
C GLY A 130 0.76 -3.41 2.32
N GLU A 131 -0.06 -2.65 1.60
CA GLU A 131 -0.69 -3.09 0.35
C GLU A 131 0.25 -2.89 -0.86
N ALA A 132 1.16 -1.93 -0.79
CA ALA A 132 2.16 -1.63 -1.81
C ALA A 132 3.57 -1.59 -1.18
N ARG A 133 4.60 -1.73 -2.01
CA ARG A 133 6.00 -1.46 -1.62
C ARG A 133 6.51 -0.24 -2.36
N ILE A 134 7.39 0.50 -1.69
CA ILE A 134 8.20 1.53 -2.33
C ILE A 134 9.51 0.85 -2.76
N VAL A 135 9.84 0.95 -4.03
CA VAL A 135 11.04 0.34 -4.62
C VAL A 135 11.73 1.34 -5.55
N MET A 136 12.97 1.04 -5.94
CA MET A 136 13.65 1.76 -7.02
C MET A 136 13.40 1.01 -8.33
N ASN A 137 12.88 1.70 -9.34
CA ASN A 137 12.68 1.08 -10.66
C ASN A 137 14.01 0.98 -11.43
N GLU A 138 13.96 0.36 -12.60
CA GLU A 138 15.11 0.17 -13.51
C GLU A 138 15.80 1.49 -13.91
N ARG A 139 15.12 2.63 -13.78
CA ARG A 139 15.66 3.97 -14.07
C ARG A 139 16.18 4.69 -12.82
N GLY A 140 16.32 3.98 -11.71
CA GLY A 140 16.76 4.55 -10.43
C GLY A 140 15.76 5.55 -9.83
N LYS A 141 14.48 5.52 -10.23
CA LYS A 141 13.45 6.39 -9.68
C LYS A 141 12.63 5.65 -8.63
N ARG A 142 12.25 6.36 -7.56
CA ARG A 142 11.30 5.88 -6.56
C ARG A 142 9.96 5.56 -7.23
N ALA A 143 9.51 4.33 -7.05
CA ALA A 143 8.32 3.76 -7.65
C ALA A 143 7.53 2.95 -6.63
N TRP A 144 6.30 2.59 -6.99
CA TRP A 144 5.43 1.75 -6.20
C TRP A 144 5.06 0.51 -6.98
N GLU A 145 5.08 -0.62 -6.29
CA GLU A 145 4.61 -1.90 -6.82
C GLU A 145 3.62 -2.53 -5.85
N TRP A 146 2.77 -3.40 -6.38
CA TRP A 146 1.86 -4.17 -5.55
C TRP A 146 2.64 -5.14 -4.65
N ALA A 147 2.32 -5.17 -3.36
CA ALA A 147 2.99 -6.07 -2.43
C ALA A 147 2.53 -7.51 -2.66
N THR A 148 3.39 -8.31 -3.29
CA THR A 148 3.22 -9.77 -3.41
C THR A 148 3.87 -10.49 -2.22
N GLU A 149 3.27 -11.58 -1.76
CA GLU A 149 3.74 -12.37 -0.60
C GLU A 149 5.18 -12.90 -0.78
N ARG A 150 5.64 -13.11 -2.02
CA ARG A 150 6.99 -13.64 -2.32
C ARG A 150 8.15 -12.69 -2.07
N ALA A 151 7.91 -11.39 -1.91
CA ALA A 151 8.99 -10.39 -1.78
C ALA A 151 9.08 -9.79 -0.37
N ALA A 152 8.51 -10.46 0.63
CA ALA A 152 8.73 -10.12 2.05
C ALA A 152 10.08 -10.64 2.58
N GLU A 153 10.79 -11.49 1.83
CA GLU A 153 12.13 -11.95 2.16
C GLU A 153 13.15 -11.31 1.20
N GLY A 154 13.55 -10.07 1.48
CA GLY A 154 14.59 -9.42 0.68
C GLY A 154 14.68 -7.90 0.84
N VAL A 155 15.44 -7.46 1.86
CA VAL A 155 16.33 -6.27 1.83
C VAL A 155 15.67 -4.90 1.61
N ASP A 156 15.43 -4.15 2.69
CA ASP A 156 16.33 -3.09 3.18
C ASP A 156 15.58 -2.15 4.14
N SER A 157 16.00 -2.11 5.40
CA SER A 157 15.58 -1.07 6.33
C SER A 157 16.45 0.16 6.05
N PRO A 158 15.90 1.37 5.84
CA PRO A 158 16.74 2.54 5.68
C PRO A 158 17.46 2.82 7.01
N THR A 159 18.75 2.47 7.03
CA THR A 159 19.69 2.80 8.09
C THR A 159 19.71 4.31 8.26
N LYS A 160 19.30 4.76 9.44
CA LYS A 160 19.34 6.16 9.87
C LYS A 160 20.81 6.52 10.09
N GLN A 161 21.47 7.01 9.05
CA GLN A 161 22.85 7.49 9.11
C GLN A 161 22.88 8.77 9.94
N GLN A 162 23.31 8.63 11.20
CA GLN A 162 23.50 9.74 12.12
C GLN A 162 24.85 10.37 11.80
N ASN A 163 24.81 11.56 11.21
CA ASN A 163 25.97 12.45 11.11
C ASN A 163 26.49 12.78 12.51
N SER A 164 27.78 12.57 12.73
CA SER A 164 28.56 13.41 13.64
C SER A 164 29.92 13.71 13.00
N SER A 165 30.05 14.93 12.50
CA SER A 165 31.31 15.67 12.37
C SER A 165 31.71 16.12 13.80
N ALA A 166 32.95 16.34 14.24
CA ALA A 166 34.21 16.70 13.58
C ALA A 166 35.40 16.45 14.59
N PRO A 167 36.58 17.13 14.54
CA PRO A 167 37.90 16.50 14.29
C PRO A 167 38.92 16.67 15.44
N SER A 168 40.07 15.98 15.38
CA SER A 168 41.36 16.36 16.04
C SER A 168 42.47 15.44 15.52
N VAL A 169 43.34 15.92 14.61
CA VAL A 169 44.62 16.60 14.84
C VAL A 169 45.71 15.63 15.37
N GLU A 170 46.61 15.25 14.46
CA GLU A 170 47.94 14.69 14.78
C GLU A 170 48.75 15.69 15.62
N PRO A 171 49.71 15.17 16.41
CA PRO A 171 51.05 15.74 16.27
C PRO A 171 52.16 14.69 16.18
N GLN A 172 53.19 15.06 15.41
CA GLN A 172 54.50 14.42 15.29
C GLN A 172 55.40 14.67 16.53
N LYS A 173 56.50 13.87 16.59
CA LYS A 173 57.72 13.91 17.45
C LYS A 173 57.57 13.19 18.80
N GLU A 174 58.49 12.32 19.22
CA GLU A 174 59.97 12.28 19.06
C GLU A 174 60.54 11.00 18.44
#